data_AF-A0A924K9H4-F1
#
_entry.id   AF-A0A924K9H4-F1
#
_cell.length_a   1.000
_cell.length_b   1.000
_cell.length_c   1.000
_cell.angle_alpha   90.00
_cell.angle_beta   90.00
_cell.angle_gamma   90.00
#
_symmetry.space_group_name_H-M   'P 1'
#
loop_
_entity.id
_entity.type
_entity.pdbx_description
1 polymer ?
#
loop_
_entity_poly.entity_id
_entity_poly.type
_entity_poly.pdbx_seq_one_letter_code
_entity_poly.pdbx_strand_id
1 'polypeptide(L)'
;MSFLNQLKSQASANFPPDPQRIEKRLADGSVKHERIKLRHPEKNTLLAVKFDYITGSRGSVKISADHEAAKLSFRVADASGFDVLQPSWPAPQVQTDTLDELAKIIVAQSNLSG
;
A
#
# COMPACT_ATOMS: atom_id res chain seq x y z
N MET A 1 3.27 15.32 8.47
CA MET A 1 3.14 14.22 9.46
C MET A 1 3.49 12.90 8.77
N SER A 2 4.16 11.96 9.43
CA SER A 2 4.46 10.63 8.86
C SER A 2 3.93 9.52 9.76
N PHE A 3 3.48 8.43 9.17
CA PHE A 3 2.97 7.24 9.87
C PHE A 3 3.53 5.96 9.25
N LEU A 4 3.59 4.89 10.04
CA LEU A 4 4.02 3.57 9.58
C LEU A 4 2.80 2.77 9.17
N ASN A 5 2.84 2.15 7.99
CA ASN A 5 1.77 1.32 7.49
C ASN A 5 2.30 -0.09 7.16
N GLN A 6 1.54 -1.13 7.52
CA GLN A 6 1.85 -2.52 7.21
C GLN A 6 0.86 -3.07 6.17
N LEU A 7 1.37 -3.43 5.00
CA LEU A 7 0.57 -3.96 3.91
C LEU A 7 0.84 -5.45 3.74
N LYS A 8 -0.21 -6.27 3.87
CA LYS A 8 -0.18 -7.66 3.42
C LYS A 8 -0.25 -7.68 1.89
N SER A 9 0.68 -8.36 1.26
CA SER A 9 0.77 -8.44 -0.19
C SER A 9 1.10 -9.86 -0.62
N GLN A 10 0.68 -10.20 -1.83
CA GLN A 10 0.81 -11.54 -2.39
C GLN A 10 1.34 -11.46 -3.81
N ALA A 11 2.33 -12.29 -4.13
CA ALA A 11 2.85 -12.42 -5.48
C ALA A 11 2.90 -13.91 -5.86
N SER A 12 2.52 -14.25 -7.09
CA SER A 12 2.60 -15.63 -7.60
C SER A 12 3.29 -15.68 -8.95
N ALA A 13 4.12 -16.69 -9.16
CA ALA A 13 4.75 -16.94 -10.46
C ALA A 13 4.69 -18.44 -10.82
N ASN A 14 4.44 -18.71 -12.11
CA ASN A 14 4.13 -20.06 -12.59
C ASN A 14 5.38 -20.90 -12.97
N PHE A 15 6.52 -20.31 -13.34
CA PHE A 15 7.71 -21.06 -13.80
C PHE A 15 9.06 -20.38 -13.47
N PRO A 16 10.16 -21.13 -13.23
CA PRO A 16 11.50 -20.56 -13.04
C PRO A 16 11.98 -19.86 -14.33
N PRO A 17 12.60 -18.66 -14.28
CA PRO A 17 13.35 -18.03 -13.17
C PRO A 17 12.56 -17.03 -12.29
N ASP A 18 11.26 -16.86 -12.53
CA ASP A 18 10.49 -15.76 -11.94
C ASP A 18 10.31 -15.85 -10.40
N PRO A 19 10.04 -17.03 -9.80
CA PRO A 19 9.96 -17.17 -8.34
C PRO A 19 11.27 -16.83 -7.61
N GLN A 20 12.42 -17.18 -8.19
CA GLN A 20 13.73 -16.92 -7.60
C GLN A 20 14.06 -15.42 -7.63
N ARG A 21 13.63 -14.71 -8.67
CA ARG A 21 13.75 -13.25 -8.76
C ARG A 21 12.87 -12.54 -7.71
N ILE A 22 11.65 -13.03 -7.47
CA ILE A 22 10.75 -12.48 -6.45
C ILE A 22 11.35 -12.70 -5.05
N GLU A 23 11.78 -13.93 -4.75
CA GLU A 23 12.43 -14.29 -3.48
C GLU A 23 13.67 -13.44 -3.21
N LYS A 24 14.53 -13.26 -4.22
CA LYS A 24 15.73 -12.41 -4.11
C LYS A 24 15.36 -10.94 -3.83
N ARG A 25 14.37 -10.38 -4.54
CA ARG A 25 13.95 -8.99 -4.34
C ARG A 25 13.32 -8.75 -2.96
N LEU A 26 12.55 -9.73 -2.46
CA LEU A 26 11.99 -9.67 -1.11
C LEU A 26 13.10 -9.76 -0.04
N ALA A 27 14.11 -10.62 -0.26
CA ALA A 27 15.26 -10.74 0.61
C ALA A 27 16.13 -9.46 0.62
N ASP A 28 16.42 -8.88 -0.55
CA ASP A 28 17.18 -7.62 -0.68
C ASP A 28 16.47 -6.45 0.03
N GLY A 29 15.14 -6.44 0.02
CA GLY A 29 14.31 -5.47 0.74
C GLY A 29 14.12 -5.76 2.24
N SER A 30 14.75 -6.80 2.78
CA SER A 30 14.54 -7.28 4.16
C SER A 30 13.07 -7.53 4.52
N VAL A 31 12.25 -7.89 3.51
CA VAL A 31 10.82 -8.12 3.66
C VAL A 31 10.60 -9.55 4.14
N LYS A 32 10.01 -9.72 5.33
CA LYS A 32 9.59 -11.03 5.82
C LYS A 32 8.51 -11.60 4.90
N HIS A 33 8.75 -12.80 4.38
CA HIS A 33 7.87 -13.44 3.42
C HIS A 33 7.75 -14.94 3.69
N GLU A 34 6.57 -15.50 3.42
CA GLU A 34 6.28 -16.92 3.45
C GLU A 34 6.13 -17.45 2.02
N ARG A 35 6.82 -18.55 1.71
CA ARG A 35 6.81 -19.16 0.38
C ARG A 35 5.89 -20.38 0.36
N ILE A 36 4.83 -20.30 -0.42
CA ILE A 36 3.82 -21.34 -0.57
C ILE A 36 3.97 -21.97 -1.96
N LYS A 37 4.21 -23.28 -2.01
CA LYS A 37 4.27 -24.05 -3.27
C LYS A 37 2.87 -24.54 -3.63
N LEU A 38 2.26 -23.96 -4.66
CA LEU A 38 0.99 -24.42 -5.20
C LEU A 38 1.23 -25.59 -6.15
N ARG A 39 0.52 -26.69 -5.94
CA ARG A 39 0.64 -27.93 -6.73
C ARG A 39 -0.69 -28.27 -7.40
N HIS A 40 -0.62 -28.89 -8.58
CA HIS A 40 -1.79 -29.38 -9.29
C HIS A 40 -2.47 -30.50 -8.51
N PRO A 41 -3.79 -30.44 -8.25
CA PRO A 41 -4.48 -31.40 -7.38
C PRO A 41 -4.44 -32.84 -7.92
N GLU A 42 -4.50 -33.02 -9.24
CA GLU A 42 -4.51 -34.37 -9.84
C GLU A 42 -3.12 -34.95 -10.13
N LYS A 43 -2.14 -34.12 -10.49
CA LYS A 43 -0.82 -34.58 -10.99
C LYS A 43 0.30 -34.33 -9.99
N ASN A 44 0.01 -33.62 -8.89
CA ASN A 44 0.96 -33.20 -7.86
C ASN A 44 2.19 -32.43 -8.40
N THR A 45 2.10 -31.94 -9.63
CA THR A 45 3.12 -31.13 -10.30
C THR A 45 3.11 -29.71 -9.75
N LEU A 46 4.28 -29.06 -9.67
CA LEU A 46 4.38 -27.67 -9.21
C LEU A 46 3.71 -26.76 -10.23
N LEU A 47 2.69 -26.01 -9.79
CA LEU A 47 1.90 -25.12 -10.66
C LEU A 47 2.35 -23.67 -10.52
N ALA A 48 2.60 -23.22 -9.29
CA ALA A 48 3.09 -21.88 -9.01
C ALA A 48 3.80 -21.83 -7.66
N VAL A 49 4.63 -20.81 -7.48
CA VAL A 49 5.14 -20.41 -6.17
C VAL A 49 4.49 -19.08 -5.80
N LYS A 50 3.77 -19.06 -4.70
CA LYS A 50 3.16 -17.88 -4.09
C LYS A 50 4.06 -17.39 -2.94
N PHE A 51 4.20 -16.08 -2.82
CA PHE A 51 4.87 -15.40 -1.73
C PHE A 51 3.88 -14.48 -1.04
N ASP A 52 3.64 -14.73 0.24
CA ASP A 52 2.87 -13.84 1.12
C ASP A 52 3.85 -13.04 1.96
N TYR A 53 3.73 -11.71 1.96
CA TYR A 53 4.70 -10.85 2.63
C TYR A 53 4.06 -9.58 3.20
N ILE A 54 4.67 -9.06 4.27
CA ILE A 54 4.24 -7.81 4.89
C ILE A 54 5.29 -6.76 4.57
N THR A 55 4.91 -5.73 3.81
CA THR A 55 5.78 -4.57 3.55
C THR A 55 5.45 -3.45 4.53
N GLY A 56 6.48 -2.76 5.02
CA GLY A 56 6.31 -1.50 5.74
C GLY A 56 6.43 -0.34 4.75
N SER A 57 5.35 0.41 4.52
CA SER A 57 5.42 1.69 3.81
C SER A 57 5.37 2.84 4.82
N ARG A 58 6.07 3.95 4.53
CA ARG A 58 6.01 5.16 5.36
C ARG A 58 5.01 6.12 4.75
N GLY A 59 3.79 6.09 5.25
CA GLY A 59 2.76 7.05 4.89
C GLY A 59 3.15 8.48 5.29
N SER A 60 2.75 9.46 4.49
CA SER A 60 2.95 10.87 4.83
C SER A 60 1.80 11.76 4.40
N VAL A 61 1.54 12.79 5.19
CA VAL A 61 0.62 13.89 4.85
C VAL A 61 1.40 15.20 4.85
N LYS A 62 1.38 15.88 3.70
CA LYS A 62 1.88 17.25 3.53
C LYS A 62 0.70 18.18 3.23
N ILE A 63 0.61 19.28 3.96
CA ILE A 63 -0.39 20.31 3.76
C ILE A 63 0.32 21.52 3.14
N SER A 64 -0.24 22.06 2.07
CA SER A 64 0.22 23.29 1.42
C SER A 64 -0.91 24.30 1.41
N ALA A 65 -0.64 25.52 1.86
CA ALA A 65 -1.55 26.64 1.76
C ALA A 65 -1.28 27.44 0.48
N ASP A 66 -2.32 27.72 -0.28
CA ASP A 66 -2.32 28.63 -1.41
C ASP A 66 -3.14 29.87 -1.01
N HIS A 67 -2.43 30.96 -0.71
CA HIS A 67 -3.03 32.20 -0.27
C HIS A 67 -3.76 32.91 -1.42
N GLU A 68 -3.24 32.84 -2.65
CA GLU A 68 -3.83 33.51 -3.81
C GLU A 68 -5.14 32.84 -4.23
N ALA A 69 -5.17 31.50 -4.23
CA ALA A 69 -6.37 30.75 -4.57
C ALA A 69 -7.29 30.49 -3.36
N ALA A 70 -6.93 30.95 -2.16
CA ALA A 70 -7.61 30.68 -0.89
C ALA A 70 -7.92 29.18 -0.68
N LYS A 71 -6.93 28.31 -0.92
CA LYS A 71 -7.07 26.84 -0.90
C LYS A 71 -6.04 26.18 0.01
N LEU A 72 -6.41 25.02 0.53
CA LEU A 72 -5.49 24.06 1.13
C LEU A 72 -5.41 22.82 0.24
N SER A 73 -4.19 22.35 -0.01
CA SER A 73 -3.93 21.08 -0.69
C SER A 73 -3.30 20.10 0.27
N PHE A 74 -3.82 18.87 0.29
CA PHE A 74 -3.35 17.79 1.14
C PHE A 74 -2.76 16.73 0.25
N ARG A 75 -1.45 16.50 0.35
CA ARG A 75 -0.79 15.40 -0.34
C ARG A 75 -0.63 14.25 0.65
N VAL A 76 -1.38 13.19 0.41
CA VAL A 76 -1.33 11.93 1.16
C VAL A 76 -0.57 10.92 0.31
N ALA A 77 0.55 10.41 0.82
CA ALA A 77 1.36 9.40 0.14
C ALA A 77 1.35 8.07 0.91
N ASP A 78 1.41 6.98 0.18
CA ASP A 78 1.49 5.59 0.65
C ASP A 78 0.34 5.19 1.59
N ALA A 79 -0.85 5.73 1.30
CA ALA A 79 -2.11 5.51 2.01
C ALA A 79 -2.93 4.28 1.54
N SER A 80 -2.49 3.49 0.56
CA SER A 80 -2.95 2.09 0.40
C SER A 80 -1.90 1.16 -0.21
N GLY A 81 -0.71 1.69 -0.50
CA GLY A 81 0.42 0.98 -1.09
C GLY A 81 0.85 1.66 -2.37
N PHE A 82 1.96 2.41 -2.30
CA PHE A 82 2.61 3.09 -3.43
C PHE A 82 1.71 4.05 -4.23
N ASP A 83 0.84 4.78 -3.54
CA ASP A 83 -0.15 5.68 -4.10
C ASP A 83 -0.06 7.08 -3.50
N VAL A 84 -0.41 8.10 -4.29
CA VAL A 84 -0.42 9.50 -3.88
C VAL A 84 -1.77 10.11 -4.21
N LEU A 85 -2.47 10.57 -3.18
CA LEU A 85 -3.72 11.32 -3.28
C LEU A 85 -3.45 12.79 -2.99
N GLN A 86 -4.04 13.68 -3.79
CA GLN A 86 -3.86 15.12 -3.62
C GLN A 86 -5.19 15.89 -3.61
N PRO A 87 -6.09 15.64 -2.64
CA PRO A 87 -7.29 16.44 -2.51
C PRO A 87 -6.96 17.91 -2.18
N SER A 88 -7.79 18.81 -2.70
CA SER A 88 -7.69 20.24 -2.43
C SER A 88 -9.06 20.85 -2.19
N TRP A 89 -9.16 21.65 -1.14
CA TRP A 89 -10.39 22.33 -0.76
C TRP A 89 -10.17 23.84 -0.59
N PRO A 90 -11.17 24.68 -0.86
CA PRO A 90 -11.17 26.08 -0.41
C PRO A 90 -10.96 26.13 1.11
N ALA A 91 -10.09 27.03 1.57
CA ALA A 91 -9.76 27.16 3.00
C ALA A 91 -10.99 27.34 3.91
N PRO A 92 -12.05 28.09 3.53
CA PRO A 92 -13.26 28.23 4.35
C PRO A 92 -14.09 26.94 4.48
N GLN A 93 -13.91 25.98 3.56
CA GLN A 93 -14.61 24.70 3.54
C GLN A 93 -13.87 23.61 4.31
N VAL A 94 -12.66 23.89 4.81
CA VAL A 94 -11.92 22.96 5.67
C VAL A 94 -12.45 23.07 7.09
N GLN A 95 -13.38 22.18 7.41
CA GLN A 95 -14.11 22.06 8.66
C GLN A 95 -14.07 20.60 9.13
N THR A 96 -14.75 20.30 10.23
CA THR A 96 -14.75 18.96 10.82
C THR A 96 -15.12 17.86 9.81
N ASP A 97 -16.14 18.07 8.99
CA ASP A 97 -16.60 17.07 8.02
C ASP A 97 -15.56 16.77 6.93
N THR A 98 -14.90 17.81 6.40
CA THR A 98 -13.82 17.65 5.41
C THR A 98 -12.57 17.00 6.01
N LEU A 99 -12.29 17.26 7.29
CA LEU A 99 -11.22 16.58 8.01
C LEU A 99 -11.59 15.12 8.33
N ASP A 100 -12.87 14.80 8.53
CA ASP A 100 -13.34 13.42 8.69
C ASP A 100 -13.21 12.63 7.37
N GLU A 101 -13.51 13.25 6.23
CA GLU A 101 -13.23 12.64 4.91
C GLU A 101 -11.73 12.42 4.67
N LEU A 102 -10.88 13.38 5.06
CA LEU A 102 -9.43 13.19 5.03
C LEU A 102 -9.00 12.05 5.96
N ALA A 103 -9.59 11.94 7.16
CA ALA A 103 -9.32 10.87 8.08
C ALA A 103 -9.74 9.52 7.51
N LYS A 104 -10.90 9.42 6.85
CA LYS A 104 -11.32 8.20 6.14
C LYS A 104 -10.34 7.82 5.04
N ILE A 105 -9.83 8.76 4.26
CA ILE A 105 -8.81 8.50 3.24
C ILE A 105 -7.53 7.94 3.85
N ILE A 106 -7.13 8.45 5.02
CA ILE A 106 -5.92 8.01 5.73
C ILE A 106 -6.16 6.65 6.44
N VAL A 107 -7.33 6.45 7.04
CA VAL A 107 -7.67 5.33 7.94
C VAL A 107 -8.33 4.16 7.21
N ALA A 108 -8.87 4.35 5.99
CA ALA A 108 -9.32 3.25 5.13
C ALA A 108 -8.20 2.23 4.82
N GLN A 109 -6.96 2.52 5.22
CA GLN A 109 -5.97 1.51 5.60
C GLN A 109 -6.41 0.72 6.84
N SER A 110 -7.26 -0.29 6.66
CA SER A 110 -7.21 -1.57 7.44
C SER A 110 -8.39 -2.53 7.17
N ASN A 111 -9.16 -2.40 6.09
CA ASN A 111 -10.12 -3.46 5.74
C ASN A 111 -9.59 -4.33 4.58
N LEU A 112 -8.47 -5.00 4.83
CA LEU A 112 -8.11 -6.25 4.15
C LEU A 112 -7.93 -7.36 5.20
N SER A 113 -9.05 -7.68 5.85
CA SER A 113 -9.31 -8.99 6.42
C SER A 113 -10.46 -9.62 5.61
N GLY A 114 -10.09 -10.34 4.56
CA GLY A 114 -10.97 -11.11 3.70
C GLY A 114 -10.13 -12.00 2.81
#